data_AF-A0A6P9DDV3-F1
#
_entry.id   AF-A0A6P9DDV3-F1
#
_cell.length_a   1.000
_cell.length_b   1.000
_cell.length_c   1.000
_cell.angle_alpha   90.00
_cell.angle_beta   90.00
_cell.angle_gamma   90.00
#
_symmetry.space_group_name_H-M   'P 1'
#
loop_
_entity.id
_entity.type
_entity.pdbx_description
1 polymer ?
#
loop_
_entity_poly.entity_id
_entity_poly.type
_entity_poly.pdbx_seq_one_letter_code
_entity_poly.pdbx_strand_id
1 'polypeptide(L)'
;MVDYHTAGQPAYQYGGNGPGIGDYMAQEDDWDRDLLLDPAWEKQQRKTFTAWCNSHLRKAGTQIENIDEDFRDGLKLMLLLEVISGERLPKPERGKMRVHKINNVNKALDFIASKGVKLVSIGAEEIVDGNAKMTLGMIWTIILRFAIQDISVEASRYISPHKSFRAQMLTQLQE
;
A
#
# COMPACT_ATOMS: atom_id res chain seq x y z
N MET A 1 -48.98 -71.24 7.94
CA MET A 1 -48.32 -70.20 7.12
C MET A 1 -49.11 -68.94 7.34
N VAL A 2 -48.57 -68.00 8.10
CA VAL A 2 -49.31 -66.84 8.62
C VAL A 2 -49.10 -65.67 7.67
N ASP A 3 -50.21 -65.02 7.31
CA ASP A 3 -50.32 -63.92 6.37
C ASP A 3 -49.61 -62.63 6.83
N TYR A 4 -49.04 -61.89 5.88
CA TYR A 4 -48.49 -60.55 6.08
C TYR A 4 -49.60 -59.50 5.92
N HIS A 5 -50.03 -58.90 7.04
CA HIS A 5 -50.86 -57.71 7.04
C HIS A 5 -50.12 -56.51 7.67
N THR A 6 -50.06 -55.46 6.86
CA THR A 6 -49.78 -54.04 7.14
C THR A 6 -50.15 -53.56 8.53
N ALA A 7 -49.21 -52.92 9.23
CA ALA A 7 -49.49 -51.98 10.32
C ALA A 7 -48.50 -50.80 10.24
N GLY A 8 -49.07 -49.59 10.22
CA GLY A 8 -48.41 -48.33 9.89
C GLY A 8 -47.49 -47.75 10.97
N GLN A 9 -46.57 -46.91 10.51
CA GLN A 9 -45.71 -46.04 11.30
C GLN A 9 -46.54 -44.91 11.93
N PRO A 10 -46.35 -44.54 13.21
CA PRO A 10 -46.85 -43.28 13.72
C PRO A 10 -45.93 -42.13 13.26
N ALA A 11 -46.52 -41.15 12.58
CA ALA A 11 -45.87 -39.89 12.25
C ALA A 11 -45.78 -39.02 13.51
N TYR A 12 -44.56 -38.78 14.00
CA TYR A 12 -44.31 -37.71 14.97
C TYR A 12 -44.06 -36.41 14.21
N GLN A 13 -45.04 -35.53 14.25
CA GLN A 13 -44.95 -34.18 13.74
C GLN A 13 -44.36 -33.29 14.83
N TYR A 14 -43.10 -32.86 14.66
CA TYR A 14 -42.52 -31.75 15.41
C TYR A 14 -42.45 -30.53 14.50
N GLY A 15 -43.43 -29.64 14.65
CA GLY A 15 -43.28 -28.25 14.23
C GLY A 15 -42.42 -27.52 15.26
N GLY A 16 -41.30 -26.97 14.83
CA GLY A 16 -40.38 -26.25 15.69
C GLY A 16 -39.38 -25.45 14.87
N ASN A 17 -39.71 -24.18 14.67
CA ASN A 17 -38.88 -23.16 14.05
C ASN A 17 -37.55 -23.04 14.81
N GLY A 18 -36.43 -23.45 14.20
CA GLY A 18 -35.09 -23.37 14.79
C GLY A 18 -34.05 -23.04 13.71
N PRO A 19 -33.18 -22.03 13.91
CA PRO A 19 -32.23 -21.61 12.89
C PRO A 19 -31.25 -22.74 12.60
N GLY A 20 -31.14 -23.10 11.32
CA GLY A 20 -30.33 -24.21 10.85
C GLY A 20 -28.90 -24.12 11.33
N ILE A 21 -28.35 -25.29 11.70
CA ILE A 21 -26.95 -25.53 12.10
C ILE A 21 -25.96 -25.39 10.91
N GLY A 22 -26.28 -24.53 9.95
CA GLY A 22 -25.54 -24.37 8.71
C GLY A 22 -24.99 -22.97 8.46
N ASP A 23 -25.25 -21.98 9.32
CA ASP A 23 -24.93 -20.58 9.01
C ASP A 23 -23.79 -19.98 9.85
N TYR A 24 -23.25 -20.73 10.82
CA TYR A 24 -22.19 -20.25 11.72
C TYR A 24 -20.77 -20.58 11.23
N MET A 25 -20.64 -21.42 10.20
CA MET A 25 -19.34 -21.78 9.62
C MET A 25 -18.97 -20.91 8.40
N ALA A 26 -19.86 -20.01 7.96
CA ALA A 26 -19.64 -19.20 6.76
C ALA A 26 -19.05 -17.81 7.04
N GLN A 27 -18.89 -17.44 8.32
CA GLN A 27 -18.42 -16.10 8.73
C GLN A 27 -16.95 -16.07 9.14
N GLU A 28 -16.35 -17.24 9.40
CA GLU A 28 -14.93 -17.34 9.77
C GLU A 28 -14.00 -17.44 8.55
N ASP A 29 -14.52 -17.65 7.34
CA ASP A 29 -13.69 -17.71 6.11
C ASP A 29 -13.46 -16.35 5.44
N ASP A 30 -14.11 -15.29 5.92
CA ASP A 30 -13.96 -13.95 5.33
C ASP A 30 -12.73 -13.21 5.88
N TRP A 31 -12.28 -13.57 7.09
CA TRP A 31 -11.07 -13.02 7.70
C TRP A 31 -9.78 -13.75 7.29
N ASP A 32 -9.88 -15.03 6.93
CA ASP A 32 -8.75 -15.81 6.41
C ASP A 32 -8.39 -15.48 4.96
N ARG A 33 -9.36 -14.97 4.18
CA ARG A 33 -9.15 -14.60 2.78
C ARG A 33 -8.21 -13.40 2.63
N ASP A 34 -8.22 -12.48 3.59
CA ASP A 34 -7.38 -11.28 3.62
C ASP A 34 -5.98 -11.56 4.20
N LEU A 35 -5.81 -12.67 4.94
CA LEU A 35 -4.52 -13.18 5.43
C LEU A 35 -3.73 -13.99 4.37
N LEU A 36 -4.37 -14.38 3.27
CA LEU A 36 -3.84 -15.37 2.33
C LEU A 36 -2.97 -14.80 1.20
N LEU A 37 -2.87 -13.47 1.04
CA LEU A 37 -2.37 -12.86 -0.19
C LEU A 37 -1.06 -12.08 -0.05
N ASP A 38 -0.83 -11.36 1.06
CA ASP A 38 0.43 -10.63 1.30
C ASP A 38 1.00 -11.06 2.67
N PRO A 39 2.26 -11.50 2.76
CA PRO A 39 2.93 -11.72 4.03
C PRO A 39 2.83 -10.51 4.97
N ALA A 40 2.77 -10.72 6.28
CA ALA A 40 2.66 -9.64 7.28
C ALA A 40 3.72 -8.53 7.11
N TRP A 41 4.92 -8.89 6.65
CA TRP A 41 6.01 -7.95 6.37
C TRP A 41 5.71 -7.02 5.19
N GLU A 42 5.00 -7.47 4.16
CA GLU A 42 4.59 -6.63 3.02
C GLU A 42 3.54 -5.61 3.47
N LYS A 43 2.55 -6.05 4.25
CA LYS A 43 1.55 -5.16 4.84
C LYS A 43 2.19 -4.09 5.71
N GLN A 44 3.16 -4.47 6.53
CA GLN A 44 3.89 -3.53 7.38
C GLN A 44 4.73 -2.54 6.56
N GLN A 45 5.41 -3.01 5.51
CA GLN A 45 6.17 -2.15 4.59
C GLN A 45 5.26 -1.10 3.93
N ARG A 46 4.13 -1.52 3.34
CA ARG A 46 3.15 -0.60 2.72
C ARG A 46 2.71 0.46 3.71
N LYS A 47 2.34 0.06 4.93
CA LYS A 47 1.92 0.98 6.00
C LYS A 47 3.00 2.01 6.34
N THR A 48 4.25 1.55 6.49
CA THR A 48 5.39 2.43 6.81
C THR A 48 5.68 3.40 5.68
N PHE A 49 5.70 2.95 4.43
CA PHE A 49 5.95 3.82 3.27
C PHE A 49 4.82 4.83 3.08
N THR A 50 3.56 4.40 3.24
CA THR A 50 2.39 5.28 3.20
C THR A 50 2.47 6.37 4.28
N ALA A 51 2.79 5.98 5.52
CA ALA A 51 2.94 6.93 6.62
C ALA A 51 4.06 7.94 6.35
N TRP A 52 5.20 7.47 5.83
CA TRP A 52 6.30 8.36 5.44
C TRP A 52 5.87 9.36 4.37
N CYS A 53 5.25 8.90 3.27
CA CYS A 53 4.74 9.79 2.22
C CYS A 53 3.76 10.83 2.77
N ASN A 54 2.82 10.40 3.62
CA ASN A 54 1.81 11.27 4.21
C ASN A 54 2.38 12.27 5.21
N SER A 55 3.51 11.98 5.86
CA SER A 55 4.20 12.95 6.73
C SER A 55 4.68 14.20 5.95
N HIS A 56 4.88 14.07 4.63
CA HIS A 56 5.24 15.16 3.74
C HIS A 56 4.02 15.72 3.00
N LEU A 57 3.20 14.86 2.38
CA LEU A 57 2.05 15.30 1.56
C LEU A 57 1.00 16.08 2.35
N ARG A 58 0.81 15.79 3.64
CA ARG A 58 -0.13 16.54 4.49
C ARG A 58 0.28 17.99 4.67
N LYS A 59 1.58 18.32 4.59
CA LYS A 59 2.08 19.70 4.60
C LYS A 59 1.66 20.47 3.34
N ALA A 60 1.37 19.77 2.25
CA ALA A 60 0.83 20.30 1.01
C ALA A 60 -0.69 20.11 0.87
N GLY A 61 -1.39 19.72 1.95
CA GLY A 61 -2.85 19.61 1.98
C GLY A 61 -3.43 18.36 1.31
N THR A 62 -2.65 17.30 1.11
CA THR A 62 -3.14 16.04 0.52
C THR A 62 -2.57 14.81 1.21
N GLN A 63 -3.06 13.62 0.84
CA GLN A 63 -2.55 12.34 1.32
C GLN A 63 -2.81 11.21 0.31
N ILE A 64 -2.15 10.08 0.53
CA ILE A 64 -2.43 8.81 -0.13
C ILE A 64 -3.07 7.84 0.89
N GLU A 65 -3.96 7.01 0.39
CA GLU A 65 -4.61 5.92 1.11
C GLU A 65 -4.05 4.58 0.64
N ASN A 66 -3.90 4.41 -0.67
CA ASN A 66 -3.35 3.21 -1.28
C ASN A 66 -2.08 3.53 -2.08
N ILE A 67 -0.92 3.12 -1.56
CA ILE A 67 0.38 3.40 -2.18
C ILE A 67 0.53 2.79 -3.57
N ASP A 68 -0.17 1.70 -3.88
CA ASP A 68 -0.09 1.02 -5.17
C ASP A 68 -0.90 1.74 -6.27
N GLU A 69 -1.83 2.61 -5.87
CA GLU A 69 -2.79 3.24 -6.77
C GLU A 69 -2.65 4.76 -6.84
N ASP A 70 -2.42 5.41 -5.71
CA ASP A 70 -2.49 6.87 -5.59
C ASP A 70 -1.37 7.61 -6.30
N PHE A 71 -0.30 6.92 -6.69
CA PHE A 71 0.81 7.49 -7.46
C PHE A 71 0.68 7.29 -8.97
N ARG A 72 -0.31 6.52 -9.43
CA ARG A 72 -0.44 6.10 -10.84
C ARG A 72 -0.68 7.24 -11.83
N ASP A 73 -1.17 8.40 -11.39
CA ASP A 73 -1.35 9.59 -12.25
C ASP A 73 -0.14 10.53 -12.27
N GLY A 74 0.86 10.25 -11.44
CA GLY A 74 2.08 11.02 -11.27
C GLY A 74 1.94 12.32 -10.48
N LEU A 75 0.73 12.81 -10.18
CA LEU A 75 0.53 14.13 -9.56
C LEU A 75 1.00 14.17 -8.12
N LYS A 76 0.55 13.21 -7.30
CA LYS A 76 0.98 13.11 -5.89
C LYS A 76 2.47 12.74 -5.79
N LEU A 77 3.00 11.98 -6.75
CA LEU A 77 4.42 11.62 -6.81
C LEU A 77 5.29 12.85 -7.06
N MET A 78 4.95 13.65 -8.07
CA MET A 78 5.64 14.90 -8.35
C MET A 78 5.59 15.85 -7.14
N LEU A 79 4.41 16.02 -6.53
CA LEU A 79 4.24 16.86 -5.34
C LEU A 79 5.09 16.36 -4.16
N LEU A 80 5.13 15.06 -3.92
CA LEU A 80 5.98 14.46 -2.90
C LEU A 80 7.45 14.85 -3.13
N LEU A 81 7.95 14.71 -4.35
CA LEU A 81 9.32 15.07 -4.73
C LEU A 81 9.60 16.58 -4.52
N GLU A 82 8.66 17.46 -4.87
CA GLU A 82 8.80 18.89 -4.61
C GLU A 82 8.89 19.19 -3.11
N VAL A 83 8.03 18.56 -2.30
CA VAL A 83 7.99 18.81 -0.85
C VAL A 83 9.26 18.32 -0.15
N ILE A 84 9.78 17.14 -0.52
CA ILE A 84 10.98 16.58 0.13
C ILE A 84 12.28 17.21 -0.38
N SER A 85 12.31 17.75 -1.59
CA SER A 85 13.51 18.38 -2.15
C SER A 85 13.56 19.89 -1.95
N GLY A 86 12.41 20.54 -1.77
CA GLY A 86 12.28 22.00 -1.79
C GLY A 86 12.40 22.62 -3.19
N GLU A 87 12.49 21.80 -4.24
CA GLU A 87 12.65 22.24 -5.63
C GLU A 87 11.38 22.04 -6.44
N ARG A 88 11.17 22.88 -7.46
CA ARG A 88 9.99 22.77 -8.35
C ARG A 88 10.26 21.83 -9.51
N LEU A 89 9.30 20.97 -9.80
CA LEU A 89 9.30 20.12 -10.98
C LEU A 89 8.63 20.86 -12.17
N PRO A 90 8.83 20.39 -13.41
CA PRO A 90 8.09 20.90 -14.56
C PRO A 90 6.57 20.79 -14.36
N LYS A 91 5.82 21.69 -14.98
CA LYS A 91 4.35 21.74 -14.81
C LYS A 91 3.69 20.38 -15.16
N PRO A 92 2.82 19.84 -14.27
CA PRO A 92 2.14 18.58 -14.54
C PRO A 92 1.06 18.74 -15.62
N GLU A 93 0.81 17.65 -16.34
CA GLU A 93 -0.34 17.52 -17.23
C GLU A 93 -1.58 17.13 -16.43
N ARG A 94 -2.71 17.80 -16.68
CA ARG A 94 -3.97 17.61 -15.95
C ARG A 94 -4.99 16.74 -16.71
N GLY A 95 -4.60 16.20 -17.86
CA GLY A 95 -5.48 15.36 -18.67
C GLY A 95 -5.66 13.96 -18.05
N LYS A 96 -6.78 13.30 -18.37
CA LYS A 96 -7.16 12.00 -17.77
C LYS A 96 -6.63 10.78 -18.52
N MET A 97 -6.18 10.95 -19.77
CA MET A 97 -5.65 9.88 -20.62
C MET A 97 -4.36 9.29 -20.04
N ARG A 98 -4.11 8.00 -20.34
CA ARG A 98 -2.90 7.28 -19.90
C ARG A 98 -1.61 8.00 -20.28
N VAL A 99 -1.54 8.59 -21.48
CA VAL A 99 -0.35 9.33 -21.93
C VAL A 99 0.01 10.51 -21.00
N HIS A 100 -0.98 11.22 -20.46
CA HIS A 100 -0.73 12.32 -19.51
C HIS A 100 -0.15 11.81 -18.19
N LYS A 101 -0.65 10.66 -17.71
CA LYS A 101 -0.14 9.99 -16.51
C LYS A 101 1.31 9.55 -16.71
N ILE A 102 1.60 8.92 -17.85
CA ILE A 102 2.96 8.51 -18.24
C ILE A 102 3.91 9.72 -18.27
N ASN A 103 3.48 10.83 -18.88
CA ASN A 103 4.30 12.05 -18.94
C ASN A 103 4.56 12.64 -17.55
N ASN A 104 3.58 12.61 -16.64
CA ASN A 104 3.76 13.07 -15.26
C ASN A 104 4.73 12.18 -14.49
N VAL A 105 4.59 10.86 -14.60
CA VAL A 105 5.50 9.92 -13.95
C VAL A 105 6.91 10.06 -14.53
N ASN A 106 7.08 10.20 -15.85
CA ASN A 106 8.39 10.44 -16.46
C ASN A 106 9.06 11.71 -15.91
N LYS A 107 8.34 12.83 -15.75
CA LYS A 107 8.88 14.04 -15.11
C LYS A 107 9.40 13.77 -13.69
N ALA A 108 8.70 12.93 -12.93
CA ALA A 108 9.13 12.52 -11.60
C ALA A 108 10.37 11.62 -11.65
N LEU A 109 10.40 10.63 -12.54
CA LEU A 109 11.54 9.72 -12.72
C LEU A 109 12.80 10.46 -13.19
N ASP A 110 12.66 11.38 -14.15
CA ASP A 110 13.74 12.24 -14.62
C ASP A 110 14.29 13.13 -13.49
N PHE A 111 13.40 13.68 -12.65
CA PHE A 111 13.81 14.44 -11.48
C PHE A 111 14.62 13.57 -10.51
N ILE A 112 14.15 12.35 -10.20
CA ILE A 112 14.88 11.40 -9.35
C ILE A 112 16.26 11.09 -9.95
N ALA A 113 16.33 10.83 -11.26
CA ALA A 113 17.57 10.59 -11.98
C ALA A 113 18.55 11.77 -11.90
N SER A 114 18.04 13.00 -12.00
CA SER A 114 18.84 14.23 -11.87
C SER A 114 19.51 14.38 -10.50
N LYS A 115 18.97 13.73 -9.45
CA LYS A 115 19.56 13.70 -8.09
C LYS A 115 20.60 12.59 -7.90
N GLY A 116 21.02 11.94 -9.00
CA GLY A 116 22.05 10.90 -9.00
C GLY A 116 21.53 9.52 -8.61
N VAL A 117 20.21 9.30 -8.68
CA VAL A 117 19.60 7.99 -8.40
C VAL A 117 19.38 7.24 -9.71
N LYS A 118 19.83 6.00 -9.79
CA LYS A 118 19.55 5.12 -10.94
C LYS A 118 18.41 4.16 -10.58
N LEU A 119 17.23 4.40 -11.15
CA LEU A 119 16.08 3.50 -11.07
C LEU A 119 16.19 2.44 -12.17
N VAL A 120 17.07 1.46 -11.99
CA VAL A 120 17.22 0.35 -12.95
C VAL A 120 15.93 -0.48 -12.95
N SER A 121 15.37 -0.70 -14.14
CA SER A 121 14.16 -1.51 -14.36
C SER A 121 12.83 -0.93 -13.85
N ILE A 122 12.76 0.37 -13.53
CA ILE A 122 11.50 1.04 -13.19
C ILE A 122 11.18 2.07 -14.28
N GLY A 123 10.17 1.78 -15.10
CA GLY A 123 9.62 2.68 -16.11
C GLY A 123 8.32 3.34 -15.65
N ALA A 124 7.90 4.40 -16.33
CA ALA A 124 6.65 5.08 -16.01
C ALA A 124 5.42 4.19 -16.25
N GLU A 125 5.49 3.28 -17.23
CA GLU A 125 4.45 2.30 -17.56
C GLU A 125 4.10 1.44 -16.36
N GLU A 126 5.10 0.89 -15.69
CA GLU A 126 4.93 0.02 -14.52
C GLU A 126 4.18 0.73 -13.39
N ILE A 127 4.50 2.01 -13.17
CA ILE A 127 3.84 2.83 -12.15
C ILE A 127 2.41 3.14 -12.58
N VAL A 128 2.20 3.59 -13.81
CA VAL A 128 0.86 3.97 -14.30
C VAL A 128 -0.08 2.77 -14.38
N ASP A 129 0.44 1.58 -14.70
CA ASP A 129 -0.35 0.35 -14.82
C ASP A 129 -0.59 -0.33 -13.46
N GLY A 130 0.09 0.12 -12.40
CA GLY A 130 -0.16 -0.32 -11.02
C GLY A 130 0.65 -1.53 -10.59
N ASN A 131 1.88 -1.68 -11.11
CA ASN A 131 2.81 -2.72 -10.66
C ASN A 131 3.30 -2.39 -9.24
N ALA A 132 2.65 -2.97 -8.24
CA ALA A 132 2.93 -2.77 -6.82
C ALA A 132 4.42 -2.91 -6.47
N LYS A 133 5.09 -3.94 -7.00
CA LYS A 133 6.52 -4.18 -6.76
C LYS A 133 7.39 -3.02 -7.24
N MET A 134 7.11 -2.50 -8.43
CA MET A 134 7.86 -1.37 -8.99
C MET A 134 7.54 -0.06 -8.28
N THR A 135 6.28 0.15 -7.90
CA THR A 135 5.87 1.31 -7.08
C THR A 135 6.56 1.32 -5.73
N LEU A 136 6.55 0.20 -5.00
CA LEU A 136 7.24 0.09 -3.71
C LEU A 136 8.75 0.24 -3.85
N GLY A 137 9.36 -0.34 -4.89
CA GLY A 137 10.79 -0.18 -5.18
C GLY A 137 11.18 1.27 -5.47
N MET A 138 10.35 2.01 -6.21
CA MET A 138 10.53 3.43 -6.47
C MET A 138 10.45 4.24 -5.17
N ILE A 139 9.41 4.04 -4.37
CA ILE A 139 9.21 4.78 -3.09
C ILE A 139 10.35 4.47 -2.11
N TRP A 140 10.76 3.21 -2.00
CA TRP A 140 11.93 2.82 -1.20
C TRP A 140 13.18 3.60 -1.61
N THR A 141 13.45 3.71 -2.92
CA THR A 141 14.61 4.43 -3.43
C THR A 141 14.54 5.91 -3.08
N ILE A 142 13.36 6.54 -3.20
CA ILE A 142 13.13 7.93 -2.80
C ILE A 142 13.40 8.12 -1.30
N ILE A 143 12.83 7.26 -0.45
CA ILE A 143 13.04 7.29 1.01
C ILE A 143 14.54 7.24 1.32
N LEU A 144 15.27 6.27 0.77
CA LEU A 144 16.70 6.13 1.00
C LEU A 144 17.48 7.38 0.56
N ARG A 145 17.11 8.00 -0.56
CA ARG A 145 17.84 9.13 -1.13
C ARG A 145 17.63 10.43 -0.36
N PHE A 146 16.41 10.69 0.11
CA PHE A 146 16.01 11.99 0.67
C PHE A 146 15.90 11.96 2.21
N ALA A 147 15.41 10.88 2.82
CA ALA A 147 15.31 10.82 4.28
C ALA A 147 16.68 10.68 4.96
N ILE A 148 17.68 10.11 4.29
CA ILE A 148 19.02 9.89 4.86
C ILE A 148 19.92 11.13 4.69
N GLN A 149 19.69 11.95 3.66
CA GLN A 149 20.47 13.19 3.48
C GLN A 149 20.04 14.30 4.42
N ASP A 150 18.74 14.40 4.76
CA ASP A 150 18.28 15.35 5.77
C ASP A 150 18.85 15.05 7.16
N ILE A 151 19.10 13.77 7.50
CA ILE A 151 19.79 13.41 8.76
C ILE A 151 21.19 14.03 8.82
N SER A 152 21.88 14.20 7.69
CA SER A 152 23.20 14.86 7.67
C SER A 152 23.13 16.38 7.91
N VAL A 153 22.02 17.01 7.54
CA VAL A 153 21.82 18.47 7.67
C VAL A 153 21.22 18.84 9.04
N GLU A 154 20.39 17.97 9.60
CA GLU A 154 19.69 18.20 10.87
C GLU A 154 20.48 17.71 12.09
N ALA A 155 21.37 16.71 11.92
CA ALA A 155 22.33 16.31 12.97
C ALA A 155 23.32 17.42 13.33
N SER A 156 23.53 18.42 12.47
CA SER A 156 24.32 19.61 12.80
C SER A 156 23.57 20.65 13.63
N ARG A 157 22.23 20.54 13.78
CA ARG A 157 21.43 21.60 14.41
C ARG A 157 20.69 21.16 15.67
N TYR A 158 20.33 19.88 15.80
CA TYR A 158 19.66 19.40 17.01
C TYR A 158 20.04 17.95 17.32
N ILE A 159 21.04 17.78 18.19
CA ILE A 159 21.21 16.51 18.91
C ILE A 159 20.05 16.42 19.91
N SER A 160 19.03 15.63 19.57
CA SER A 160 18.04 15.13 20.53
C SER A 160 17.96 13.61 20.41
N PRO A 161 17.98 12.85 21.52
CA PRO A 161 18.28 11.41 21.54
C PRO A 161 17.07 10.52 21.20
N HIS A 162 16.14 10.99 20.36
CA HIS A 162 15.05 10.14 19.90
C HIS A 162 15.50 9.37 18.65
N LYS A 163 15.52 8.05 18.79
CA LYS A 163 16.02 7.06 17.83
C LYS A 163 15.73 7.46 16.38
N SER A 164 16.81 7.70 15.63
CA SER A 164 16.80 7.99 14.19
C SER A 164 15.78 7.12 13.45
N PHE A 165 15.10 7.69 12.45
CA PHE A 165 14.22 6.96 11.53
C PHE A 165 14.87 5.68 10.99
N ARG A 166 16.22 5.68 10.85
CA ARG A 166 17.04 4.50 10.55
C ARG A 166 16.87 3.36 11.56
N ALA A 167 16.93 3.65 12.87
CA ALA A 167 16.75 2.64 13.90
C ALA A 167 15.31 2.11 13.92
N GLN A 168 14.32 2.96 13.68
CA GLN A 168 12.92 2.54 13.62
C GLN A 168 12.63 1.65 12.41
N MET A 169 13.17 2.00 11.23
CA MET A 169 13.07 1.16 10.03
C MET A 169 13.86 -0.15 10.15
N LEU A 170 15.07 -0.13 10.73
CA LEU A 170 15.85 -1.36 10.94
C LEU A 170 15.21 -2.27 11.98
N THR A 171 14.70 -1.73 13.09
CA THR A 171 13.97 -2.52 14.10
C THR A 171 12.70 -3.15 13.52
N GLN A 172 11.98 -2.47 12.63
CA GLN A 172 10.77 -3.03 12.00
C GLN A 172 11.03 -3.97 10.81
N LEU A 173 12.26 -4.07 10.33
CA LEU A 173 12.65 -5.01 9.26
C LEU A 173 13.37 -6.27 9.80
N GLN A 174 13.61 -6.35 11.11
CA GLN A 174 14.35 -7.44 11.76
C GLN A 174 13.48 -8.28 12.71
N GLU A 175 12.18 -8.01 12.80
CA GLU A 175 11.15 -8.78 13.53
C GLU A 175 10.08 -9.27 12.54
#